data_AF-A0A820QA56-F1
#
_entry.id   AF-A0A820QA56-F1
#
_cell.length_a   1.000
_cell.length_b   1.000
_cell.length_c   1.000
_cell.angle_alpha   90.00
_cell.angle_beta   90.00
_cell.angle_gamma   90.00
#
_symmetry.space_group_name_H-M   'P 1'
#
loop_
_entity.id
_entity.type
_entity.pdbx_description
1 polymer ?
#
loop_
_entity_poly.entity_id
_entity_poly.type
_entity_poly.pdbx_seq_one_letter_code
_entity_poly.pdbx_strand_id
1 'polypeptide(L)'
;MLLSWAYQTPGDGRLSVRNEIFMIHIQSGRQEPFRSEINHDESPIDSFKVSHTRNYLIILFRDQPFELWDLKTFTLIRRLPKKCPRI
;
A
#
# COMPACT_ATOMS: atom_id res chain seq x y z
N MET A 1 -13.32 3.94 -8.52
CA MET A 1 -12.49 3.34 -7.47
C MET A 1 -11.55 4.42 -6.97
N LEU A 2 -11.63 4.75 -5.69
CA LEU A 2 -10.72 5.66 -5.02
C LEU A 2 -9.89 4.85 -4.03
N LEU A 3 -8.59 5.10 -4.02
CA LEU A 3 -7.64 4.48 -3.10
C LEU A 3 -7.09 5.59 -2.22
N SER A 4 -7.19 5.42 -0.91
CA SER A 4 -6.67 6.35 0.09
C SER A 4 -5.85 5.60 1.13
N TRP A 5 -5.00 6.34 1.85
CA TRP A 5 -4.16 5.77 2.89
C TRP A 5 -4.02 6.72 4.07
N ALA A 6 -3.77 6.14 5.23
CA ALA A 6 -3.41 6.84 6.44
C ALA A 6 -2.45 5.97 7.25
N TYR A 7 -1.62 6.60 8.08
CA TYR A 7 -0.84 5.93 9.11
C TYR A 7 -0.92 6.72 10.41
N GLN A 8 -0.87 6.03 11.54
CA GLN A 8 -0.78 6.65 12.86
C GLN A 8 0.68 6.91 13.22
N THR A 9 1.00 8.11 13.67
CA THR A 9 2.32 8.41 14.26
C THR A 9 2.34 7.86 15.70
N PRO A 10 3.21 6.90 16.05
CA PRO A 10 3.24 6.34 17.39
C PRO A 10 3.74 7.38 18.40
N GLY A 11 2.99 7.61 19.48
CA GLY A 11 3.35 8.59 20.52
C GLY A 11 4.51 8.20 21.44
N ASP A 12 5.05 6.98 21.31
CA ASP A 12 5.92 6.34 22.32
C ASP A 12 7.27 5.82 21.77
N GLY A 13 7.89 6.54 20.82
CA GLY A 13 9.21 6.15 20.29
C GLY A 13 9.23 4.84 19.50
N ARG A 14 8.05 4.28 19.18
CA ARG A 14 7.89 3.16 18.27
C ARG A 14 8.25 3.60 16.84
N LEU A 15 9.22 2.92 16.23
CA LEU A 15 9.65 3.15 14.84
C LEU A 15 8.67 2.57 13.79
N SER A 16 7.78 1.68 14.23
CA SER A 16 6.79 0.99 13.40
C SER A 16 5.48 1.76 13.33
N VAL A 17 4.96 2.02 12.12
CA VAL A 17 3.62 2.61 11.94
C VAL A 17 2.62 1.56 11.49
N ARG A 18 1.34 1.77 11.80
CA ARG A 18 0.25 0.95 11.26
C ARG A 18 -0.28 1.63 10.00
N ASN A 19 -0.09 0.99 8.85
CA ASN A 19 -0.67 1.45 7.60
C ASN A 19 -2.04 0.83 7.37
N GLU A 20 -3.04 1.66 7.10
CA GLU A 20 -4.37 1.21 6.73
C GLU A 20 -4.68 1.66 5.31
N ILE A 21 -5.08 0.71 4.48
CA ILE A 21 -5.37 0.93 3.06
C ILE A 21 -6.75 0.41 2.77
N PHE A 22 -7.58 1.28 2.22
CA PHE A 22 -8.95 0.97 1.88
C PHE A 22 -9.21 1.22 0.41
N MET A 23 -9.98 0.33 -0.18
CA MET A 23 -10.59 0.53 -1.48
C MET A 23 -12.01 1.02 -1.33
N ILE A 24 -12.34 2.12 -2.00
CA ILE A 24 -13.67 2.71 -1.97
C ILE A 24 -14.30 2.67 -3.36
N HIS A 25 -15.46 2.04 -3.44
CA HIS A 25 -16.32 2.05 -4.61
C HIS A 25 -17.17 3.32 -4.61
N ILE A 26 -16.75 4.32 -5.38
CA ILE A 26 -17.42 5.64 -5.44
C ILE A 26 -18.94 5.54 -5.70
N GLN A 27 -19.36 4.63 -6.60
CA GLN A 27 -20.77 4.50 -6.98
C GLN A 27 -21.65 3.91 -5.88
N SER A 28 -21.12 2.97 -5.08
CA SER A 28 -21.87 2.26 -4.05
C SER A 28 -21.56 2.72 -2.63
N GLY A 29 -20.51 3.53 -2.44
CA GLY A 29 -19.97 3.89 -1.13
C GLY A 29 -19.30 2.73 -0.39
N ARG A 30 -19.20 1.53 -0.99
CA ARG A 30 -18.65 0.34 -0.32
C ARG A 30 -17.15 0.53 -0.06
N GLN A 31 -16.73 0.30 1.18
CA GLN A 31 -15.34 0.32 1.61
C GLN A 31 -14.88 -1.09 1.96
N GLU A 32 -13.73 -1.48 1.42
CA GLU A 32 -13.11 -2.79 1.70
C GLU A 32 -11.63 -2.62 2.05
N PRO A 33 -11.12 -3.32 3.08
CA PRO A 33 -9.70 -3.30 3.40
C PRO A 33 -8.90 -3.93 2.26
N PHE A 34 -7.87 -3.22 1.78
CA PHE A 34 -7.05 -3.66 0.63
C PHE A 34 -5.92 -4.60 1.06
N ARG A 35 -5.36 -4.42 2.25
CA ARG A 35 -4.31 -5.29 2.85
C ARG A 35 -4.86 -5.93 4.11
N SER A 36 -4.84 -7.26 4.16
CA SER A 36 -5.30 -8.05 5.31
C SER A 36 -4.16 -8.37 6.28
N GLU A 37 -2.93 -8.50 5.79
CA GLU A 37 -1.73 -8.80 6.61
C GLU A 37 -1.06 -7.50 7.06
N ILE A 38 -1.47 -7.00 8.23
CA ILE A 38 -0.83 -5.87 8.89
C ILE A 38 0.40 -6.41 9.62
N ASN A 39 1.59 -6.17 9.07
CA ASN A 39 2.82 -6.50 9.79
C ASN A 39 3.01 -5.52 10.95
N HIS A 40 3.49 -6.01 12.09
CA HIS A 40 3.68 -5.17 13.28
C HIS A 40 4.83 -4.15 13.15
N ASP A 41 5.66 -4.28 12.11
CA ASP A 41 6.88 -3.50 11.91
C ASP A 41 6.91 -2.87 10.51
N GLU A 42 5.88 -2.10 10.17
CA GLU A 42 5.78 -1.44 8.85
C GLU A 42 6.38 -0.03 8.87
N SER A 43 7.05 0.31 7.76
CA SER A 43 7.45 1.68 7.50
C SER A 43 6.25 2.51 7.01
N PRO A 44 6.27 3.84 7.18
CA PRO A 44 5.22 4.69 6.62
C PRO A 44 5.12 4.55 5.11
N ILE A 45 3.88 4.49 4.62
CA ILE A 45 3.65 4.63 3.18
C ILE A 45 4.02 6.04 2.75
N ASP A 46 4.90 6.11 1.76
CA ASP A 46 5.29 7.33 1.10
C ASP A 46 4.31 7.71 -0.01
N SER A 47 3.99 6.75 -0.89
CA SER A 47 3.10 7.00 -2.02
C SER A 47 2.49 5.73 -2.63
N PHE A 48 1.47 5.93 -3.45
CA PHE A 48 0.83 4.90 -4.27
C PHE A 48 0.89 5.25 -5.74
N LYS A 49 1.10 4.25 -6.59
CA LYS A 49 1.05 4.41 -8.05
C LYS A 49 0.19 3.31 -8.66
N VAL A 50 -0.91 3.72 -9.27
CA VAL A 50 -1.76 2.82 -10.06
C VAL A 50 -1.25 2.82 -11.50
N SER A 51 -1.14 1.63 -12.09
CA SER A 51 -0.83 1.47 -13.52
C SER A 51 -1.87 2.19 -14.40
N HIS A 52 -1.46 2.62 -15.59
CA HIS A 52 -2.35 3.32 -16.53
C HIS A 52 -3.61 2.50 -16.86
N THR A 53 -3.47 1.18 -17.00
CA THR A 53 -4.56 0.25 -17.28
C THR A 53 -5.35 -0.17 -16.03
N ARG A 54 -4.99 0.32 -14.84
CA ARG A 54 -5.61 0.00 -13.55
C ARG A 54 -5.63 -1.49 -13.18
N ASN A 55 -4.72 -2.27 -13.74
CA ASN A 55 -4.57 -3.70 -13.40
C ASN A 55 -3.60 -3.92 -12.23
N TYR A 56 -2.64 -3.01 -12.06
CA TYR A 56 -1.59 -3.11 -11.05
C TYR A 56 -1.51 -1.86 -10.18
N LEU A 57 -1.08 -2.06 -8.94
CA LEU A 57 -0.78 -1.02 -7.96
C LEU A 57 0.61 -1.24 -7.38
N ILE A 58 1.39 -0.18 -7.26
CA ILE A 58 2.64 -0.18 -6.49
C ILE A 58 2.44 0.66 -5.23
N ILE A 59 2.82 0.10 -4.10
CA ILE A 59 2.85 0.76 -2.79
C ILE A 59 4.32 1.05 -2.45
N LEU A 60 4.62 2.32 -2.23
CA LEU A 60 5.96 2.76 -1.88
C LEU A 60 6.04 3.02 -0.38
N PHE A 61 6.97 2.34 0.28
CA PHE A 61 7.25 2.52 1.70
C PHE A 61 8.53 3.32 1.91
N ARG A 62 8.59 4.10 3.00
CA ARG A 62 9.76 4.94 3.29
C ARG A 62 11.03 4.15 3.50
N ASP A 63 11.00 3.04 4.23
CA ASP A 63 12.18 2.25 4.63
C ASP A 63 12.13 0.78 4.22
N GLN A 64 11.07 0.38 3.52
CA GLN A 64 10.85 -1.00 3.08
C GLN A 64 10.85 -1.15 1.54
N PRO A 65 11.04 -2.38 1.03
CA PRO A 65 10.80 -2.71 -0.37
C PRO A 65 9.40 -2.29 -0.82
N PHE A 66 9.25 -1.91 -2.08
CA PHE A 66 7.96 -1.60 -2.67
C PHE A 66 7.12 -2.86 -2.80
N GLU A 67 5.80 -2.75 -2.73
CA GLU A 67 4.90 -3.87 -2.96
C GLU A 67 4.15 -3.67 -4.28
N LEU A 68 4.21 -4.66 -5.17
CA LEU A 68 3.43 -4.74 -6.40
C LEU A 68 2.22 -5.63 -6.18
N TRP A 69 1.04 -5.09 -6.41
CA TRP A 69 -0.25 -5.73 -6.20
C TRP A 69 -1.03 -5.85 -7.51
N ASP A 70 -1.78 -6.95 -7.65
CA ASP A 70 -2.82 -7.11 -8.65
C ASP A 70 -4.11 -6.47 -8.11
N LEU A 71 -4.68 -5.53 -8.86
CA LEU A 71 -5.92 -4.84 -8.49
C LEU A 71 -7.19 -5.64 -8.82
N LYS A 72 -7.11 -6.68 -9.66
CA LYS A 72 -8.26 -7.54 -9.98
C LYS A 72 -8.51 -8.57 -8.88
N THR A 73 -7.44 -9.19 -8.40
CA THR A 73 -7.49 -10.26 -7.40
C THR A 73 -7.12 -9.79 -6.00
N PHE A 74 -6.64 -8.56 -5.85
CA PHE A 74 -6.21 -8.00 -4.56
C PHE A 74 -5.07 -8.81 -3.93
N THR A 75 -4.16 -9.32 -4.76
CA THR A 75 -3.05 -10.17 -4.30
C THR A 75 -1.71 -9.46 -4.45
N LEU A 76 -0.84 -9.67 -3.46
CA LEU A 76 0.55 -9.24 -3.54
C LEU A 76 1.26 -10.11 -4.57
N ILE A 77 1.72 -9.51 -5.66
CA ILE A 77 2.49 -10.19 -6.70
C ILE A 77 3.94 -10.34 -6.25
N ARG A 78 4.55 -9.25 -5.77
CA ARG A 78 5.98 -9.23 -5.43
C ARG A 78 6.36 -8.05 -4.54
N ARG A 79 7.36 -8.26 -3.69
CA ARG A 79 8.11 -7.17 -3.03
C ARG A 79 9.36 -6.82 -3.87
N LEU A 80 9.44 -5.60 -4.35
CA LEU A 80 10.53 -5.09 -5.19
C LEU A 80 11.51 -4.30 -4.32
N PRO A 81 12.83 -4.53 -4.42
CA PRO A 81 13.79 -3.73 -3.68
C PRO A 81 13.68 -2.27 -4.08
N LYS A 82 13.93 -1.34 -3.15
CA LYS A 82 13.90 0.11 -3.41
C LYS A 82 14.80 0.54 -4.59
N LYS A 83 15.89 -0.20 -4.81
CA LYS A 83 16.76 -0.01 -5.97
C LYS A 83 16.13 -0.77 -7.14
N CYS A 84 15.28 -0.10 -7.91
CA CYS A 84 15.04 -0.51 -9.29
C CYS A 84 16.38 -0.38 -10.03
N PRO A 85 16.88 -1.43 -10.70
CA PRO A 85 18.05 -1.29 -11.55
C PRO A 85 17.74 -0.19 -12.58
N ARG A 86 18.58 0.85 -12.60
CA ARG A 86 18.60 1.79 -13.71
C ARG A 86 19.01 0.96 -14.93
N ILE A 87 18.08 0.78 -15.87
CA ILE A 87 18.36 0.24 -17.19
C ILE A 87 19.13 1.29 -17.97
#